data_AF-A0A962JQ29-F1
#
_entry.id   AF-A0A962JQ29-F1
#
_cell.length_a   1.000
_cell.length_b   1.000
_cell.length_c   1.000
_cell.angle_alpha   90.00
_cell.angle_beta   90.00
_cell.angle_gamma   90.00
#
_symmetry.space_group_name_H-M   'P 1'
#
loop_
_entity.id
_entity.type
_entity.pdbx_description
1 polymer ?
#
loop_
_entity_poly.entity_id
_entity_poly.type
_entity_poly.pdbx_seq_one_letter_code
_entity_poly.pdbx_strand_id
1 'polypeptide(L)'
;MAVNIRSWTKRLSNLHILDNQGKLSLGGLLVLGVVAGLLQVHLRYPLNIPGHHGLEWMALLLFGRCLGAHRYAATILASAAAASYLIQSPFVVVAHSMKPAFIFLLTGFCSDALYPVTRNYLPLTVNAGLIGGLAFIAKPLMMYLLFMLTSLQVGMFVKHPDYLPFVTHFLFGMVGGIGGGMMARVVQAIGSKY
;
A
#
# COMPACT_ATOMS: atom_id res chain seq x y z
N MET A 1 -26.67 10.06 -26.04
CA MET A 1 -26.36 8.91 -25.17
C MET A 1 -26.26 9.44 -23.73
N ALA A 2 -27.32 9.31 -22.92
CA ALA A 2 -27.34 9.86 -21.57
C ALA A 2 -26.57 8.94 -20.61
N VAL A 3 -25.46 9.43 -20.06
CA VAL A 3 -24.71 8.71 -19.02
C VAL A 3 -25.55 8.71 -17.74
N ASN A 4 -26.03 7.54 -17.33
CA ASN A 4 -26.82 7.40 -16.10
C ASN A 4 -25.90 7.51 -14.87
N ILE A 5 -25.61 8.73 -14.42
CA ILE A 5 -24.70 9.04 -13.31
C ILE A 5 -25.16 8.38 -11.98
N ARG A 6 -26.48 8.17 -11.80
CA ARG A 6 -27.07 7.58 -10.60
C ARG A 6 -26.78 6.09 -10.43
N SER A 7 -26.62 5.35 -11.53
CA SER A 7 -26.22 3.93 -11.45
C SER A 7 -24.73 3.77 -11.18
N TRP A 8 -23.90 4.72 -11.64
CA TRP A 8 -22.47 4.76 -11.36
C TRP A 8 -22.18 5.04 -9.89
N THR A 9 -22.86 6.01 -9.28
CA THR A 9 -22.70 6.30 -7.85
C THR A 9 -23.05 5.08 -7.00
N LYS A 10 -24.19 4.42 -7.26
CA LYS A 10 -24.57 3.18 -6.55
C LYS A 10 -23.61 2.00 -6.76
N ARG A 11 -22.93 1.90 -7.91
CA ARG A 11 -21.99 0.80 -8.20
C ARG A 11 -20.60 1.05 -7.62
N LEU A 12 -20.15 2.31 -7.64
CA LEU A 12 -18.95 2.78 -6.94
C LEU A 12 -19.14 2.70 -5.41
N SER A 13 -20.36 2.96 -4.95
CA SER A 13 -20.77 2.91 -3.54
C SER A 13 -21.41 1.58 -3.12
N ASN A 14 -21.40 0.53 -3.94
CA ASN A 14 -21.80 -0.82 -3.50
C ASN A 14 -20.55 -1.59 -3.10
N LEU A 15 -20.51 -1.91 -1.83
CA LEU A 15 -19.32 -1.83 -0.99
C LEU A 15 -18.71 -3.20 -0.64
N HIS A 16 -19.38 -4.29 -0.99
CA HIS A 16 -19.03 -5.67 -0.63
C HIS A 16 -18.50 -6.53 -1.79
N ILE A 17 -18.47 -6.02 -3.02
CA ILE A 17 -18.08 -6.83 -4.19
C ILE A 17 -16.63 -6.50 -4.56
N LEU A 18 -15.68 -7.06 -3.82
CA LEU A 18 -14.28 -7.12 -4.25
C LEU A 18 -13.75 -8.54 -4.42
N ASP A 19 -14.56 -9.55 -4.15
CA ASP A 19 -14.04 -10.89 -3.99
C ASP A 19 -14.35 -11.80 -5.17
N ASN A 20 -13.29 -12.45 -5.65
CA ASN A 20 -13.19 -13.53 -6.64
C ASN A 20 -13.03 -13.22 -8.13
N GLN A 21 -13.00 -11.97 -8.59
CA GLN A 21 -12.75 -11.68 -10.03
C GLN A 21 -11.50 -10.82 -10.30
N GLY A 22 -10.53 -10.83 -9.39
CA GLY A 22 -9.25 -10.19 -9.63
C GLY A 22 -8.55 -10.79 -10.85
N LYS A 23 -8.56 -10.08 -11.98
CA LYS A 23 -7.96 -10.55 -13.24
C LYS A 23 -6.44 -10.32 -13.31
N LEU A 24 -5.85 -9.62 -12.33
CA LEU A 24 -4.42 -9.32 -12.37
C LEU A 24 -3.63 -10.60 -12.13
N SER A 25 -2.85 -11.00 -13.14
CA SER A 25 -1.99 -12.17 -13.08
C SER A 25 -0.86 -11.98 -12.08
N LEU A 26 -0.24 -13.09 -11.66
CA LEU A 26 0.93 -13.07 -10.79
C LEU A 26 2.08 -12.24 -11.41
N GLY A 27 2.31 -12.37 -12.73
CA GLY A 27 3.25 -11.52 -13.45
C GLY A 27 2.89 -10.03 -13.40
N GLY A 28 1.61 -9.69 -13.50
CA GLY A 28 1.13 -8.32 -13.34
C GLY A 28 1.38 -7.74 -11.94
N LEU A 29 1.21 -8.54 -10.88
CA LEU A 29 1.54 -8.15 -9.50
C LEU A 29 3.04 -7.89 -9.33
N LEU A 30 3.89 -8.73 -9.91
CA LEU A 30 5.35 -8.55 -9.87
C LEU A 30 5.77 -7.27 -10.58
N VAL A 31 5.27 -7.02 -11.80
CA VAL A 31 5.56 -5.79 -12.55
C VAL A 31 5.09 -4.57 -11.78
N LEU A 32 3.87 -4.60 -11.22
CA LEU A 32 3.34 -3.51 -10.41
C LEU A 32 4.22 -3.24 -9.17
N GLY A 33 4.75 -4.28 -8.54
CA GLY A 33 5.67 -4.15 -7.41
C GLY A 33 7.00 -3.50 -7.80
N VAL A 34 7.61 -3.93 -8.92
CA VAL A 34 8.82 -3.29 -9.45
C VAL A 34 8.57 -1.82 -9.77
N VAL A 35 7.44 -1.52 -10.44
CA VAL A 35 7.03 -0.14 -10.74
C VAL A 35 6.87 0.67 -9.45
N ALA A 36 6.21 0.12 -8.42
CA ALA A 36 6.04 0.79 -7.14
C ALA A 36 7.38 1.11 -6.47
N GLY A 37 8.31 0.16 -6.49
CA GLY A 37 9.64 0.35 -5.93
C GLY A 37 10.44 1.44 -6.65
N LEU A 38 10.44 1.43 -7.98
CA LEU A 38 11.08 2.47 -8.80
C LEU A 38 10.40 3.83 -8.63
N LEU A 39 9.07 3.85 -8.57
CA LEU A 39 8.28 5.08 -8.41
C LEU A 39 8.65 5.80 -7.12
N GLN A 40 8.76 5.06 -6.00
CA GLN A 40 9.14 5.63 -4.71
C GLN A 40 10.54 6.27 -4.72
N VAL A 41 11.47 5.75 -5.53
CA VAL A 41 12.80 6.37 -5.66
C VAL A 41 12.75 7.69 -6.42
N HIS A 42 11.90 7.80 -7.43
CA HIS A 42 11.78 8.99 -8.26
C HIS A 42 10.86 10.05 -7.65
N LEU A 43 9.83 9.64 -6.90
CA LEU A 43 8.91 10.51 -6.16
C LEU A 43 9.42 10.84 -4.75
N ARG A 44 10.70 11.20 -4.64
CA ARG A 44 11.25 11.79 -3.41
C ARG A 44 10.87 13.27 -3.33
N TYR A 45 9.57 13.53 -3.18
CA TYR A 45 9.13 14.89 -2.85
C TYR A 45 9.68 15.25 -1.46
N PRO A 46 10.34 16.41 -1.28
CA PRO A 46 10.93 16.81 -0.01
C PRO A 46 9.86 17.29 0.99
N LEU A 47 8.81 16.49 1.18
CA LEU A 47 7.86 16.67 2.26
C LEU A 47 8.57 16.25 3.55
N ASN A 48 8.94 17.23 4.37
CA ASN A 48 9.64 17.03 5.63
C ASN A 48 8.71 16.46 6.74
N ILE A 49 7.78 15.60 6.35
CA ILE A 49 6.76 14.97 7.19
C ILE A 49 7.00 13.46 7.18
N PRO A 50 7.12 12.81 8.36
CA PRO A 50 7.31 11.38 8.44
C PRO A 50 6.11 10.64 7.84
N GLY A 51 6.37 9.66 6.98
CA GLY A 51 5.33 8.78 6.45
C GLY A 51 4.64 9.25 5.18
N HIS A 52 5.04 10.38 4.56
CA HIS A 52 4.43 10.86 3.32
C HIS A 52 4.43 9.80 2.19
N HIS A 53 5.47 8.96 2.14
CA HIS A 53 5.55 7.84 1.18
C HIS A 53 4.42 6.81 1.31
N GLY A 54 3.64 6.86 2.39
CA GLY A 54 2.44 6.04 2.56
C GLY A 54 1.38 6.33 1.51
N LEU A 55 1.35 7.54 0.95
CA LEU A 55 0.39 7.91 -0.10
C LEU A 55 0.56 7.05 -1.34
N GLU A 56 1.74 7.08 -1.96
CA GLU A 56 2.00 6.34 -3.18
C GLU A 56 2.14 4.83 -2.93
N TRP A 57 2.79 4.45 -1.83
CA TRP A 57 3.06 3.04 -1.56
C TRP A 57 1.78 2.28 -1.21
N MET A 58 0.95 2.78 -0.27
CA MET A 58 -0.32 2.11 0.06
C MET A 58 -1.31 2.19 -1.09
N ALA A 59 -1.27 3.24 -1.92
CA ALA A 59 -2.09 3.30 -3.11
C ALA A 59 -1.78 2.16 -4.08
N LEU A 60 -0.52 1.95 -4.45
CA LEU A 60 -0.15 0.87 -5.37
C LEU A 60 -0.33 -0.52 -4.74
N LEU A 61 0.01 -0.67 -3.46
CA LEU A 61 -0.13 -1.92 -2.74
C LEU A 61 -1.60 -2.37 -2.69
N LEU A 62 -2.52 -1.49 -2.26
CA LEU A 62 -3.93 -1.84 -2.17
C LEU A 62 -4.61 -1.90 -3.53
N PHE A 63 -4.16 -1.11 -4.50
CA PHE A 63 -4.58 -1.26 -5.89
C PHE A 63 -4.30 -2.68 -6.40
N GLY A 64 -3.05 -3.14 -6.26
CA GLY A 64 -2.66 -4.49 -6.64
C GLY A 64 -3.40 -5.57 -5.84
N ARG A 65 -3.56 -5.37 -4.52
CA ARG A 65 -4.27 -6.32 -3.66
C ARG A 65 -5.74 -6.50 -4.04
N CYS A 66 -6.41 -5.43 -4.43
CA CYS A 66 -7.82 -5.45 -4.85
C CYS A 66 -8.00 -5.99 -6.28
N LEU A 67 -6.98 -5.91 -7.13
CA LEU A 67 -7.03 -6.44 -8.50
C LEU A 67 -6.52 -7.88 -8.62
N GLY A 68 -5.73 -8.37 -7.66
CA GLY A 68 -5.21 -9.74 -7.65
C GLY A 68 -6.19 -10.72 -6.99
N ALA A 69 -6.38 -11.88 -7.62
CA ALA A 69 -7.17 -12.98 -7.04
C ALA A 69 -6.38 -13.79 -5.98
N HIS A 70 -5.05 -13.68 -5.95
CA HIS A 70 -4.22 -14.44 -5.02
C HIS A 70 -4.39 -13.96 -3.57
N ARG A 71 -4.47 -14.92 -2.64
CA ARG A 71 -4.54 -14.65 -1.19
C ARG A 71 -3.38 -13.82 -0.64
N TYR A 72 -2.22 -13.87 -1.31
CA TYR A 72 -0.99 -13.16 -0.95
C TYR A 72 -0.61 -12.07 -1.95
N ALA A 73 -1.59 -11.47 -2.63
CA ALA A 73 -1.30 -10.53 -3.71
C ALA A 73 -0.52 -9.29 -3.23
N ALA A 74 -0.79 -8.78 -2.02
CA ALA A 74 -0.04 -7.64 -1.48
C ALA A 74 1.41 -8.03 -1.16
N THR A 75 1.63 -9.22 -0.59
CA THR A 75 2.95 -9.75 -0.25
C THR A 75 3.79 -10.06 -1.50
N ILE A 76 3.17 -10.57 -2.57
CA ILE A 76 3.84 -10.81 -3.85
C ILE A 76 4.30 -9.49 -4.46
N LEU A 77 3.40 -8.48 -4.51
CA LEU A 77 3.72 -7.14 -4.98
C LEU A 77 4.83 -6.50 -4.13
N ALA A 78 4.72 -6.60 -2.81
CA ALA A 78 5.72 -6.11 -1.87
C ALA A 78 7.08 -6.80 -2.01
N SER A 79 7.10 -8.10 -2.30
CA SER A 79 8.33 -8.84 -2.58
C SER A 79 9.02 -8.33 -3.84
N ALA A 80 8.27 -8.04 -4.89
CA ALA A 80 8.83 -7.45 -6.11
C ALA A 80 9.33 -6.01 -5.89
N ALA A 81 8.59 -5.21 -5.13
CA ALA A 81 9.04 -3.88 -4.72
C ALA A 81 10.33 -3.96 -3.88
N ALA A 82 10.40 -4.89 -2.92
CA ALA A 82 11.59 -5.12 -2.11
C ALA A 82 12.78 -5.59 -2.98
N ALA A 83 12.55 -6.51 -3.91
CA ALA A 83 13.57 -6.99 -4.84
C ALA A 83 14.14 -5.85 -5.70
N SER A 84 13.32 -4.89 -6.12
CA SER A 84 13.81 -3.73 -6.88
C SER A 84 14.83 -2.86 -6.12
N TYR A 85 14.80 -2.86 -4.78
CA TYR A 85 15.80 -2.19 -3.93
C TYR A 85 17.05 -3.05 -3.69
N LEU A 86 16.95 -4.38 -3.87
CA LEU A 86 18.07 -5.32 -3.71
C LEU A 86 18.86 -5.49 -5.01
N ILE A 87 18.19 -5.37 -6.16
CA ILE A 87 18.83 -5.41 -7.48
C ILE A 87 19.45 -4.03 -7.75
N GLN A 88 20.62 -3.79 -7.17
CA GLN A 88 21.47 -2.66 -7.53
C GLN A 88 22.15 -2.99 -8.86
N SER A 89 21.71 -2.36 -9.94
CA SER A 89 22.38 -2.44 -11.23
C SER A 89 23.33 -1.25 -11.37
N PRO A 90 24.51 -1.40 -12.01
CA PRO A 90 25.38 -0.25 -12.33
C PRO A 90 24.67 0.83 -13.16
N PHE A 91 23.56 0.50 -13.82
CA PHE A 91 22.74 1.45 -14.58
C PHE A 91 21.57 2.05 -13.79
N VAL A 92 21.18 1.44 -12.66
CA VAL A 92 20.05 1.90 -11.83
C VAL A 92 20.43 1.73 -10.35
N VAL A 93 21.02 2.77 -9.76
CA VAL A 93 21.26 2.83 -8.32
C VAL A 93 19.97 3.25 -7.62
N VAL A 94 19.15 2.27 -7.27
CA VAL A 94 17.81 2.49 -6.69
C VAL A 94 17.89 3.00 -5.24
N ALA A 95 18.79 2.45 -4.41
CA ALA A 95 18.94 2.89 -3.02
C ALA A 95 20.29 2.58 -2.39
N HIS A 96 20.76 3.48 -1.51
CA HIS A 96 21.92 3.30 -0.65
C HIS A 96 21.63 2.48 0.63
N SER A 97 20.40 1.96 0.80
CA SER A 97 19.98 1.28 2.03
C SER A 97 18.93 0.21 1.77
N MET A 98 19.04 -0.93 2.46
CA MET A 98 18.07 -2.03 2.42
C MET A 98 16.81 -1.76 3.25
N LYS A 99 16.78 -0.67 4.03
CA LYS A 99 15.65 -0.32 4.91
C LYS A 99 14.28 -0.29 4.20
N PRO A 100 14.13 0.28 2.99
CA PRO A 100 12.85 0.31 2.29
C PRO A 100 12.33 -1.07 1.91
N ALA A 101 13.22 -2.03 1.60
CA ALA A 101 12.83 -3.39 1.24
C ALA A 101 12.08 -4.09 2.39
N PHE A 102 12.58 -3.97 3.63
CA PHE A 102 11.89 -4.51 4.81
C PHE A 102 10.54 -3.83 5.08
N ILE A 103 10.46 -2.52 4.85
CA ILE A 103 9.21 -1.76 5.02
C ILE A 103 8.15 -2.24 4.02
N PHE A 104 8.53 -2.49 2.77
CA PHE A 104 7.62 -3.06 1.78
C PHE A 104 7.10 -4.42 2.19
N LEU A 105 7.99 -5.34 2.55
CA LEU A 105 7.61 -6.68 2.97
C LEU A 105 6.67 -6.65 4.19
N LEU A 106 7.01 -5.84 5.20
CA LEU A 106 6.21 -5.68 6.41
C LEU A 106 4.79 -5.21 6.09
N THR A 107 4.68 -4.14 5.31
CA THR A 107 3.38 -3.55 4.95
C THR A 107 2.56 -4.43 4.00
N GLY A 108 3.20 -5.16 3.08
CA GLY A 108 2.56 -6.17 2.23
C GLY A 108 1.99 -7.33 3.03
N PHE A 109 2.77 -7.88 3.95
CA PHE A 109 2.34 -8.95 4.85
C PHE A 109 1.18 -8.50 5.74
N CYS A 110 1.30 -7.33 6.39
CA CYS A 110 0.22 -6.76 7.21
C CYS A 110 -1.06 -6.57 6.39
N SER A 111 -0.95 -6.10 5.14
CA SER A 111 -2.11 -5.89 4.27
C SER A 111 -2.82 -7.19 3.94
N ASP A 112 -2.08 -8.26 3.59
CA ASP A 112 -2.67 -9.57 3.33
C ASP A 112 -3.25 -10.24 4.59
N ALA A 113 -2.68 -9.99 5.76
CA ALA A 113 -3.22 -10.48 7.03
C ALA A 113 -4.53 -9.77 7.41
N LEU A 114 -4.62 -8.45 7.18
CA LEU A 114 -5.80 -7.65 7.52
C LEU A 114 -6.94 -7.81 6.52
N TYR A 115 -6.64 -8.03 5.24
CA TYR A 115 -7.63 -8.11 4.17
C TYR A 115 -8.76 -9.14 4.40
N PRO A 116 -8.50 -10.43 4.71
CA PRO A 116 -9.56 -11.41 4.89
C PRO A 116 -10.44 -11.13 6.11
N VAL A 117 -9.88 -10.48 7.14
CA VAL A 117 -10.58 -10.14 8.40
C VAL A 117 -11.63 -9.06 8.18
N THR A 118 -11.42 -8.17 7.21
CA THR A 118 -12.16 -6.90 7.09
C THR A 118 -13.01 -6.79 5.82
N ARG A 119 -12.65 -7.53 4.75
CA ARG A 119 -13.29 -7.44 3.42
C ARG A 119 -14.81 -7.66 3.38
N ASN A 120 -15.34 -8.45 4.31
CA ASN A 120 -16.77 -8.81 4.32
C ASN A 120 -17.61 -7.92 5.23
N TYR A 121 -16.98 -7.16 6.13
CA TYR A 121 -17.69 -6.39 7.15
C TYR A 121 -17.71 -4.89 6.86
N LEU A 122 -16.73 -4.42 6.09
CA LEU A 122 -16.51 -3.01 5.89
C LEU A 122 -16.62 -2.62 4.43
N PRO A 123 -17.11 -1.40 4.17
CA PRO A 123 -17.16 -0.90 2.81
C PRO A 123 -15.77 -0.67 2.24
N LEU A 124 -15.55 -0.96 0.94
CA LEU A 124 -14.26 -0.82 0.25
C LEU A 124 -13.43 0.40 0.67
N THR A 125 -14.01 1.61 0.68
CA THR A 125 -13.27 2.83 1.04
C THR A 125 -12.79 2.80 2.48
N VAL A 126 -13.67 2.46 3.42
CA VAL A 126 -13.31 2.33 4.85
C VAL A 126 -12.33 1.19 5.05
N ASN A 127 -12.56 0.05 4.41
CA ASN A 127 -11.71 -1.12 4.50
C ASN A 127 -10.30 -0.83 3.98
N ALA A 128 -10.19 -0.26 2.78
CA ALA A 128 -8.92 0.11 2.18
C ALA A 128 -8.18 1.17 3.01
N GLY A 129 -8.91 2.14 3.59
CA GLY A 129 -8.36 3.10 4.52
C GLY A 129 -7.82 2.46 5.81
N LEU A 130 -8.56 1.54 6.41
CA LEU A 130 -8.11 0.84 7.61
C LEU A 130 -6.92 -0.07 7.34
N ILE A 131 -6.97 -0.88 6.28
CA ILE A 131 -5.84 -1.75 5.90
C ILE A 131 -4.62 -0.89 5.60
N GLY A 132 -4.75 0.16 4.80
CA GLY A 132 -3.64 1.05 4.46
C GLY A 132 -3.03 1.74 5.70
N GLY A 133 -3.86 2.28 6.59
CA GLY A 133 -3.41 2.93 7.81
C GLY A 133 -2.74 1.96 8.79
N LEU A 134 -3.38 0.81 9.06
CA LEU A 134 -2.87 -0.22 10.00
C LEU A 134 -1.65 -0.96 9.45
N ALA A 135 -1.56 -1.18 8.14
CA ALA A 135 -0.36 -1.76 7.55
C ALA A 135 0.81 -0.77 7.61
N PHE A 136 0.58 0.52 7.32
CA PHE A 136 1.66 1.49 7.24
C PHE A 136 2.17 1.95 8.61
N ILE A 137 1.33 1.97 9.65
CA ILE A 137 1.77 2.21 11.04
C ILE A 137 2.67 1.08 11.58
N ALA A 138 2.69 -0.10 10.95
CA ALA A 138 3.60 -1.18 11.33
C ALA A 138 5.08 -0.73 11.27
N LYS A 139 5.43 0.23 10.40
CA LYS A 139 6.78 0.77 10.30
C LYS A 139 7.24 1.49 11.59
N PRO A 140 6.60 2.59 12.04
CA PRO A 140 6.99 3.22 13.30
C PRO A 140 6.84 2.27 14.49
N LEU A 141 5.87 1.35 14.48
CA LEU A 141 5.72 0.34 15.52
C LEU A 141 6.93 -0.60 15.61
N MET A 142 7.41 -1.12 14.48
CA MET A 142 8.59 -1.97 14.43
C MET A 142 9.85 -1.22 14.89
N MET A 143 10.00 0.04 14.48
CA MET A 143 11.13 0.87 14.90
C MET A 143 11.09 1.18 16.40
N TYR A 144 9.90 1.43 16.95
CA TYR A 144 9.69 1.63 18.38
C TYR A 144 9.99 0.36 19.18
N LEU A 145 9.53 -0.80 18.70
CA LEU A 145 9.84 -2.09 19.32
C LEU A 145 11.35 -2.37 19.32
N LEU A 146 12.04 -2.10 18.21
CA LEU A 146 13.50 -2.23 18.14
C LEU A 146 14.21 -1.29 19.11
N PHE A 147 13.75 -0.04 19.24
CA PHE A 147 14.28 0.90 20.22
C PHE A 147 14.13 0.36 21.65
N MET A 148 12.95 -0.15 22.02
CA MET A 148 12.70 -0.73 23.34
C MET A 148 13.57 -1.96 23.64
N LEU A 149 13.84 -2.80 22.64
CA LEU A 149 14.61 -4.04 22.80
C LEU A 149 16.13 -3.85 22.77
N THR A 150 16.62 -2.87 22.00
CA THR A 150 18.07 -2.73 21.73
C THR A 150 18.67 -1.46 22.31
N SER A 151 17.85 -0.53 22.83
CA SER A 151 18.24 0.83 23.22
C SER A 151 18.89 1.67 22.10
N LEU A 152 18.92 1.17 20.86
CA LEU A 152 19.44 1.89 19.72
C LEU A 152 18.41 2.94 19.28
N GLN A 153 18.80 4.22 19.30
CA GLN A 153 17.99 5.30 18.77
C GLN A 153 17.90 5.20 17.24
N VAL A 154 16.85 4.58 16.72
CA VAL A 154 16.64 4.41 15.27
C VAL A 154 15.72 5.50 14.72
N GLY A 155 16.30 6.50 14.07
CA GLY A 155 15.59 7.38 13.13
C GLY A 155 14.59 8.37 13.75
N MET A 156 13.31 8.27 13.35
CA MET A 156 12.31 9.35 13.42
C MET A 156 11.97 9.83 14.85
N PHE A 157 12.19 8.99 15.86
CA PHE A 157 11.97 9.32 17.28
C PHE A 157 13.02 10.27 17.86
N VAL A 158 14.12 10.53 17.14
CA VAL A 158 15.10 11.55 17.53
C VAL A 158 14.66 12.95 17.11
N LYS A 159 13.79 13.07 16.09
CA LYS A 159 13.48 14.37 15.42
C LYS A 159 12.06 14.88 15.62
N HIS A 160 11.12 14.05 16.07
CA HIS A 160 9.70 14.41 16.18
C HIS A 160 9.13 13.95 17.53
N PRO A 161 8.01 14.55 18.01
CA PRO A 161 7.31 14.07 19.20
C PRO A 161 6.97 12.58 19.08
N ASP A 162 7.09 11.83 20.17
CA ASP A 162 7.03 10.36 20.19
C ASP A 162 5.81 9.77 19.46
N TYR A 163 4.67 10.46 19.47
CA TYR A 163 3.42 10.00 18.85
C TYR A 163 3.25 10.41 17.38
N LEU A 164 3.91 11.48 16.91
CA LEU A 164 3.65 12.07 15.59
C LEU A 164 3.92 11.08 14.44
N PRO A 165 5.00 10.27 14.45
CA PRO A 165 5.23 9.27 13.41
C PRO A 165 4.09 8.24 13.29
N PHE A 166 3.45 7.87 14.39
CA PHE A 166 2.35 6.90 14.36
C PHE A 166 1.12 7.50 13.65
N VAL A 167 0.75 8.73 14.03
CA VAL A 167 -0.41 9.42 13.47
C VAL A 167 -0.21 9.69 11.98
N THR A 168 0.95 10.24 11.59
CA THR A 168 1.17 10.59 10.18
C THR A 168 1.26 9.36 9.29
N HIS A 169 1.92 8.28 9.73
CA HIS A 169 1.93 7.03 8.96
C HIS A 169 0.52 6.44 8.85
N PHE A 170 -0.26 6.45 9.92
CA PHE A 170 -1.64 5.99 9.83
C PHE A 170 -2.46 6.81 8.83
N LEU A 171 -2.38 8.14 8.88
CA LEU A 171 -3.13 9.02 7.98
C LEU A 171 -2.68 8.90 6.52
N PHE A 172 -1.38 8.96 6.24
CA PHE A 172 -0.88 8.81 4.86
C PHE A 172 -1.17 7.42 4.31
N GLY A 173 -1.02 6.38 5.14
CA GLY A 173 -1.35 5.02 4.75
C GLY A 173 -2.85 4.85 4.47
N MET A 174 -3.71 5.48 5.27
CA MET A 174 -5.16 5.48 5.07
C MET A 174 -5.55 6.17 3.76
N VAL A 175 -5.04 7.38 3.52
CA VAL A 175 -5.33 8.14 2.30
C VAL A 175 -4.82 7.40 1.07
N GLY A 176 -3.59 6.87 1.12
CA GLY A 176 -3.03 6.03 0.06
C GLY A 176 -3.89 4.79 -0.19
N GLY A 177 -4.24 4.06 0.86
CA GLY A 177 -5.09 2.87 0.79
C GLY A 177 -6.45 3.14 0.14
N ILE A 178 -7.14 4.21 0.55
CA ILE A 178 -8.40 4.65 -0.08
C ILE A 178 -8.18 4.91 -1.58
N GLY A 179 -7.13 5.67 -1.93
CA GLY A 179 -6.79 5.96 -3.32
C GLY A 179 -6.60 4.68 -4.15
N GLY A 180 -5.81 3.74 -3.64
CA GLY A 180 -5.57 2.44 -4.28
C GLY A 180 -6.83 1.60 -4.48
N GLY A 181 -7.64 1.48 -3.43
CA GLY A 181 -8.91 0.75 -3.49
C GLY A 181 -9.91 1.37 -4.48
N MET A 182 -10.02 2.70 -4.50
CA MET A 182 -10.87 3.40 -5.46
C MET A 182 -10.38 3.24 -6.90
N MET A 183 -9.08 3.33 -7.15
CA MET A 183 -8.50 3.08 -8.48
C MET A 183 -8.79 1.67 -8.97
N ALA A 184 -8.65 0.67 -8.09
CA ALA A 184 -8.96 -0.72 -8.43
C ALA A 184 -10.44 -0.87 -8.81
N ARG A 185 -11.33 -0.18 -8.09
CA ARG A 185 -12.77 -0.20 -8.38
C ARG A 185 -13.09 0.41 -9.74
N VAL A 186 -12.45 1.52 -10.10
CA VAL A 186 -12.61 2.16 -11.41
C VAL A 186 -12.17 1.20 -12.52
N VAL A 187 -11.01 0.56 -12.37
CA VAL A 187 -10.51 -0.43 -13.34
C VAL A 187 -11.48 -1.61 -13.50
N GLN A 188 -11.99 -2.16 -12.40
CA GLN A 188 -12.98 -3.24 -12.44
C GLN A 188 -14.30 -2.80 -13.10
N ALA A 189 -14.76 -1.57 -12.85
CA ALA A 189 -15.99 -1.04 -13.44
C ALA A 189 -15.88 -0.84 -14.96
N ILE A 190 -14.70 -0.44 -15.45
CA ILE A 190 -14.40 -0.33 -16.88
C ILE A 190 -14.27 -1.73 -17.51
N GLY A 191 -13.52 -2.63 -16.88
CA GLY A 191 -13.29 -3.98 -17.38
C GLY A 191 -14.48 -4.95 -17.29
N SER A 192 -15.61 -4.53 -16.72
CA SER A 192 -16.88 -5.30 -16.74
C SER A 192 -17.80 -4.89 -17.89
N LYS A 193 -17.45 -3.85 -18.66
CA LYS A 193 -18.25 -3.37 -19.81
C LYS A 193 -17.88 -4.06 -21.12
N TYR A 194 -16.77 -4.79 -21.13
CA TYR A 194 -16.21 -5.55 -22.23
C TYR A 194 -15.94 -6.98 -21.75
#